data_AF-A0A024FJB6-F1
#
_entry.id   AF-A0A024FJB6-F1
#
_cell.length_a   1.000
_cell.length_b   1.000
_cell.length_c   1.000
_cell.angle_alpha   90.00
_cell.angle_beta   90.00
_cell.angle_gamma   90.00
#
_symmetry.space_group_name_H-M   'P 1'
#
loop_
_entity.id
_entity.type
_entity.pdbx_description
1 polymer ?
#
loop_
_entity_poly.entity_id
_entity_poly.type
_entity_poly.pdbx_seq_one_letter_code
_entity_poly.pdbx_strand_id
1 'polypeptide(L)'
;MKNHLLKTLFILFTINISFSQAWMTDLGIAKKLALVQDKMVLMVWEESTKYQYSVLVNDDKGRTVFIQNLFEDENVSPLIWKHFIPVIVNEDQYADLYYEIKGKRNQNYMDKFNDESIKILDVNGNILNANDFSEDYQNITKLIKKYALNTELLKPELLGYRKEKNFYSAYYLASKYLDFALFASPNIRPSIIALSNIYLEEAKSFSEQNTDEDEIVLKQRSDLLKIQESLILKRPRKVLRQLKKIKADTIENSNENFIAFLYYTAYMSLEDSENAELWKSKVSLVNLKKAKLIINLNT
;
A
#
# COMPACT_ATOMS: atom_id res chain seq x y z
N MET A 1 28.63 4.96 53.23
CA MET A 1 27.33 5.61 52.91
C MET A 1 27.24 6.11 51.47
N LYS A 2 28.24 6.82 50.92
CA LYS A 2 28.24 7.30 49.51
C LYS A 2 28.05 6.21 48.44
N ASN A 3 28.69 5.05 48.59
CA ASN A 3 28.58 3.95 47.61
C ASN A 3 27.26 3.19 47.66
N HIS A 4 26.54 3.22 48.78
CA HIS A 4 25.21 2.62 48.85
C HIS A 4 24.18 3.53 48.19
N LEU A 5 24.25 4.85 48.44
CA LEU A 5 23.42 5.85 47.76
C LEU A 5 23.55 5.82 46.23
N LEU A 6 24.77 5.67 45.71
CA LEU A 6 25.01 5.59 44.26
C LEU A 6 24.42 4.31 43.64
N LYS A 7 24.49 3.19 44.36
CA LYS A 7 23.91 1.92 43.93
C LYS A 7 22.37 1.95 43.97
N THR A 8 21.78 2.59 44.97
CA THR A 8 20.32 2.78 45.03
C THR A 8 19.82 3.69 43.91
N LEU A 9 20.59 4.74 43.56
CA LEU A 9 20.27 5.64 42.45
C LEU A 9 20.30 4.92 41.09
N PHE A 10 21.24 4.00 40.88
CA PHE A 10 21.30 3.17 39.67
C PHE A 10 20.15 2.18 39.56
N ILE A 11 19.67 1.63 40.68
CA ILE A 11 18.50 0.72 40.70
C ILE A 11 17.21 1.51 40.40
N LEU A 12 17.09 2.75 40.88
CA LEU A 12 15.93 3.61 40.60
C LEU A 12 15.81 4.00 39.11
N PHE A 13 16.93 4.09 38.36
CA PHE A 13 16.91 4.32 36.91
C PHE A 13 16.53 3.08 36.07
N THR A 14 16.55 1.88 36.66
CA THR A 14 16.09 0.65 35.98
C THR A 14 14.59 0.41 36.11
N ILE A 15 13.89 1.23 36.89
CA ILE A 15 12.43 1.28 36.91
C ILE A 15 11.99 2.03 35.66
N ASN A 16 12.09 1.37 34.51
CA ASN A 16 11.32 1.77 33.34
C ASN A 16 9.86 1.63 33.75
N ILE A 17 9.23 2.75 34.08
CA ILE A 17 7.78 2.82 34.08
C ILE A 17 7.40 2.67 32.61
N SER A 18 7.06 1.44 32.21
CA SER A 18 6.60 1.11 30.86
C SER A 18 5.23 1.72 30.65
N PHE A 19 5.16 3.04 30.50
CA PHE A 19 4.01 3.66 29.88
C PHE A 19 4.02 3.25 28.42
N SER A 20 2.89 2.72 27.93
CA SER A 20 2.69 2.56 26.50
C SER A 20 3.01 3.89 25.81
N GLN A 21 3.75 3.82 24.70
CA GLN A 21 4.05 5.01 23.93
C GLN A 21 2.73 5.67 23.49
N ALA A 22 2.54 6.95 23.83
CA ALA A 22 1.34 7.69 23.44
C ALA A 22 1.19 7.71 21.92
N TRP A 23 -0.05 7.67 21.43
CA TRP A 23 -0.35 7.83 20.01
C TRP A 23 0.13 9.20 19.53
N MET A 24 0.58 9.29 18.28
CA MET A 24 1.00 10.55 17.69
C MET A 24 -0.23 11.43 17.40
N THR A 25 -0.03 12.74 17.33
CA THR A 25 -1.10 13.70 16.97
C THR A 25 -0.83 14.48 15.69
N ASP A 26 0.39 14.36 15.14
CA ASP A 26 0.78 15.00 13.89
C ASP A 26 0.95 13.94 12.78
N LEU A 27 0.05 13.95 11.80
CA LEU A 27 0.07 13.03 10.67
C LEU A 27 1.34 13.17 9.81
N GLY A 28 1.89 14.37 9.67
CA GLY A 28 3.12 14.62 8.92
C GLY A 28 4.33 13.96 9.58
N ILE A 29 4.48 14.07 10.89
CA ILE A 29 5.55 13.43 11.68
C ILE A 29 5.33 11.91 11.68
N ALA A 30 4.10 11.43 11.85
CA ALA A 30 3.78 10.00 11.78
C ALA A 30 4.18 9.39 10.44
N LYS A 31 3.84 10.05 9.32
CA LYS A 31 4.26 9.64 7.96
C LYS A 31 5.77 9.66 7.76
N LYS A 32 6.51 10.56 8.41
CA LYS A 32 7.99 10.57 8.37
C LYS A 32 8.57 9.41 9.18
N LEU A 33 8.05 9.15 10.39
CA LEU A 33 8.49 8.04 11.23
C LEU A 33 8.20 6.69 10.58
N ALA A 34 7.03 6.54 9.96
CA ALA A 34 6.62 5.35 9.23
C ALA A 34 7.59 5.01 8.09
N LEU A 35 8.05 6.04 7.37
CA LEU A 35 9.05 5.88 6.32
C LEU A 35 10.44 5.51 6.86
N VAL A 36 10.82 5.99 8.05
CA VAL A 36 12.08 5.62 8.68
C VAL A 36 12.05 4.17 9.16
N GLN A 37 10.93 3.75 9.78
CA GLN A 37 10.75 2.41 10.37
C GLN A 37 10.20 1.36 9.40
N ASP A 38 10.01 1.70 8.12
CA ASP A 38 9.47 0.80 7.10
C ASP A 38 8.10 0.19 7.47
N LYS A 39 7.26 1.01 8.11
CA LYS A 39 5.91 0.65 8.59
C LYS A 39 4.82 1.41 7.84
N MET A 40 3.61 0.90 7.94
CA MET A 40 2.38 1.62 7.58
C MET A 40 1.93 2.50 8.76
N VAL A 41 1.09 3.51 8.47
CA VAL A 41 0.47 4.36 9.49
C VAL A 41 -0.90 3.80 9.84
N LEU A 42 -1.23 3.73 11.14
CA LEU A 42 -2.59 3.46 11.61
C LEU A 42 -3.18 4.79 12.06
N MET A 43 -4.18 5.28 11.33
CA MET A 43 -4.85 6.55 11.57
C MET A 43 -6.25 6.30 12.10
N VAL A 44 -6.62 7.10 13.10
CA VAL A 44 -8.01 7.32 13.52
C VAL A 44 -8.30 8.83 13.53
N TRP A 45 -9.57 9.18 13.37
CA TRP A 45 -10.05 10.55 13.58
C TRP A 45 -10.14 10.85 15.07
N GLU A 46 -9.96 12.12 15.43
CA GLU A 46 -10.00 12.58 16.83
C GLU A 46 -11.39 12.36 17.45
N GLU A 47 -12.47 12.53 16.69
CA GLU A 47 -13.83 12.27 17.17
C GLU A 47 -13.99 10.83 17.70
N SER A 48 -13.33 9.86 17.05
CA SER A 48 -13.36 8.45 17.47
C SER A 48 -12.81 8.21 18.87
N THR A 49 -12.04 9.17 19.42
CA THR A 49 -11.45 9.08 20.77
C THR A 49 -12.38 9.61 21.87
N LYS A 50 -13.49 10.26 21.50
CA LYS A 50 -14.43 10.88 22.46
C LYS A 50 -15.44 9.89 23.06
N TYR A 51 -15.47 8.66 22.58
CA TYR A 51 -16.34 7.59 23.06
C TYR A 51 -15.57 6.27 23.20
N GLN A 52 -16.23 5.24 23.75
CA GLN A 52 -15.62 3.92 23.92
C GLN A 52 -15.43 3.24 22.58
N TYR A 53 -14.20 3.25 22.07
CA TYR A 53 -13.87 2.62 20.81
C TYR A 53 -13.52 1.14 21.02
N SER A 54 -14.55 0.30 21.09
CA SER A 54 -14.36 -1.12 21.37
C SER A 54 -13.76 -1.88 20.20
N VAL A 55 -12.82 -2.77 20.49
CA VAL A 55 -12.10 -3.59 19.49
C VAL A 55 -11.94 -5.04 19.93
N LEU A 56 -11.63 -5.90 18.96
CA LEU A 56 -11.32 -7.29 19.21
C LEU A 56 -9.81 -7.53 19.05
N VAL A 57 -9.24 -8.38 19.91
CA VAL A 57 -7.84 -8.80 19.85
C VAL A 57 -7.78 -10.31 20.04
N ASN A 58 -6.99 -11.02 19.23
CA ASN A 58 -6.75 -12.43 19.46
C ASN A 58 -5.57 -12.58 20.43
N ASP A 59 -5.77 -13.31 21.51
CA ASP A 59 -4.70 -13.65 22.45
C ASP A 59 -3.72 -14.70 21.88
N ASP A 60 -2.64 -14.97 22.61
CA ASP A 60 -1.61 -15.93 22.22
C ASP A 60 -2.12 -17.38 22.09
N LYS A 61 -3.29 -17.67 22.65
CA LYS A 61 -3.98 -18.97 22.54
C LYS A 61 -4.98 -19.00 21.39
N GLY A 62 -5.09 -17.92 20.62
CA GLY A 62 -6.00 -17.78 19.49
C GLY A 62 -7.44 -17.42 19.85
N ARG A 63 -7.72 -17.09 21.12
CA ARG A 63 -9.06 -16.68 21.58
C ARG A 63 -9.30 -15.21 21.28
N THR A 64 -10.50 -14.86 20.85
CA THR A 64 -10.90 -13.47 20.64
C THR A 64 -11.28 -12.84 21.98
N VAL A 65 -10.60 -11.76 22.34
CA VAL A 65 -10.82 -10.94 23.53
C VAL A 65 -11.46 -9.62 23.10
N PHE A 66 -12.47 -9.20 23.85
CA PHE A 66 -13.12 -7.90 23.68
C PHE A 66 -12.42 -6.86 24.54
N ILE A 67 -12.04 -5.74 23.92
CA ILE A 67 -11.41 -4.60 24.57
C ILE A 67 -12.40 -3.44 24.50
N GLN A 68 -12.77 -2.90 25.66
CA GLN A 68 -13.83 -1.89 25.75
C GLN A 68 -13.44 -0.56 25.10
N ASN A 69 -12.20 -0.12 25.30
CA ASN A 69 -11.70 1.09 24.67
C ASN A 69 -10.25 0.90 24.19
N LEU A 70 -10.06 1.04 22.88
CA LEU A 70 -8.76 0.95 22.20
C LEU A 70 -7.71 1.92 22.79
N PHE A 71 -8.15 3.11 23.20
CA PHE A 71 -7.25 4.19 23.61
C PHE A 71 -6.80 4.10 25.07
N GLU A 72 -7.46 3.27 25.88
CA GLU A 72 -7.17 3.11 27.32
C GLU A 72 -6.47 1.78 27.63
N ASP A 73 -6.49 0.80 26.72
CA ASP A 73 -5.91 -0.51 26.97
C ASP A 73 -4.36 -0.51 26.85
N GLU A 74 -3.70 -0.85 27.97
CA GLU A 74 -2.24 -0.87 28.09
C GLU A 74 -1.54 -1.95 27.26
N ASN A 75 -2.27 -2.97 26.78
CA ASN A 75 -1.70 -4.07 26.00
C ASN A 75 -1.89 -3.88 24.49
N VAL A 76 -2.98 -3.23 24.07
CA VAL A 76 -3.28 -3.02 22.65
C VAL A 76 -2.39 -1.94 22.04
N SER A 77 -2.16 -0.84 22.73
CA SER A 77 -1.34 0.26 22.19
C SER A 77 0.11 -0.17 21.88
N PRO A 78 0.84 -0.90 22.74
CA PRO A 78 2.15 -1.44 22.41
C PRO A 78 2.13 -2.42 21.23
N LEU A 79 1.09 -3.26 21.15
CA LEU A 79 0.89 -4.17 20.03
C LEU A 79 0.75 -3.40 18.70
N ILE A 80 0.00 -2.30 18.69
CA ILE A 80 -0.13 -1.44 17.51
C ILE A 80 1.21 -0.79 17.14
N TRP A 81 1.92 -0.18 18.11
CA TRP A 81 3.24 0.44 17.88
C TRP A 81 4.28 -0.52 17.29
N LYS A 82 4.21 -1.80 17.66
CA LYS A 82 5.08 -2.83 17.10
C LYS A 82 4.91 -2.98 15.59
N HIS A 83 3.70 -2.81 15.07
CA HIS A 83 3.34 -3.14 13.69
C HIS A 83 3.02 -1.93 12.81
N PHE A 84 2.61 -0.82 13.40
CA PHE A 84 2.20 0.41 12.74
C PHE A 84 2.80 1.63 13.45
N ILE A 85 2.70 2.79 12.80
CA ILE A 85 2.82 4.08 13.47
C ILE A 85 1.41 4.61 13.76
N PRO A 86 0.93 4.58 15.02
CA PRO A 86 -0.41 5.04 15.36
C PRO A 86 -0.47 6.57 15.46
N VAL A 87 -1.53 7.15 14.90
CA VAL A 87 -1.80 8.59 14.92
C VAL A 87 -3.30 8.87 15.09
N ILE A 88 -3.61 9.83 15.95
CA ILE A 88 -4.92 10.45 16.09
C ILE A 88 -4.85 11.77 15.31
N VAL A 89 -5.72 11.95 14.32
CA VAL A 89 -5.72 13.12 13.44
C VAL A 89 -6.86 14.04 13.83
N ASN A 90 -6.54 15.31 14.07
CA ASN A 90 -7.50 16.31 14.48
C ASN A 90 -8.52 16.63 13.37
N GLU A 91 -9.78 16.84 13.75
CA GLU A 91 -10.88 17.13 12.81
C GLU A 91 -10.66 18.42 11.99
N ASP A 92 -9.90 19.39 12.51
CA ASP A 92 -9.55 20.61 11.79
C ASP A 92 -8.73 20.31 10.52
N GLN A 93 -8.05 19.16 10.46
CA GLN A 93 -7.31 18.71 9.28
C GLN A 93 -8.20 18.05 8.22
N TYR A 94 -9.46 17.76 8.53
CA TYR A 94 -10.36 17.04 7.63
C TYR A 94 -10.52 17.76 6.29
N ALA A 95 -10.75 19.07 6.32
CA ALA A 95 -10.99 19.85 5.10
C ALA A 95 -9.80 19.77 4.14
N ASP A 96 -8.59 20.02 4.65
CA ASP A 96 -7.35 19.97 3.85
C ASP A 96 -7.15 18.57 3.24
N LEU A 97 -7.26 17.52 4.05
CA LEU A 97 -7.11 16.13 3.60
C LEU A 97 -8.19 15.73 2.58
N TYR A 98 -9.43 16.18 2.78
CA TYR A 98 -10.53 15.95 1.85
C TYR A 98 -10.28 16.62 0.50
N TYR A 99 -9.83 17.88 0.49
CA TYR A 99 -9.55 18.60 -0.76
C TYR A 99 -8.41 17.98 -1.56
N GLU A 100 -7.42 17.36 -0.90
CA GLU A 100 -6.34 16.62 -1.60
C GLU A 100 -6.88 15.46 -2.44
N ILE A 101 -7.93 14.79 -1.98
CA ILE A 101 -8.49 13.57 -2.59
C ILE A 101 -9.79 13.78 -3.37
N LYS A 102 -10.45 14.94 -3.19
CA LYS A 102 -11.76 15.25 -3.80
C LYS A 102 -11.72 15.09 -5.31
N GLY A 103 -12.65 14.29 -5.85
CA GLY A 103 -12.77 14.03 -7.29
C GLY A 103 -11.68 13.12 -7.86
N LYS A 104 -10.72 12.65 -7.05
CA LYS A 104 -9.61 11.77 -7.47
C LYS A 104 -9.71 10.34 -6.94
N ARG A 105 -10.69 10.06 -6.08
CA ARG A 105 -10.86 8.76 -5.42
C ARG A 105 -12.29 8.25 -5.65
N ASN A 106 -12.44 6.92 -5.62
CA ASN A 106 -13.73 6.28 -5.79
C ASN A 106 -14.59 6.38 -4.52
N GLN A 107 -15.87 6.02 -4.64
CA GLN A 107 -16.82 6.14 -3.53
C GLN A 107 -16.38 5.35 -2.28
N ASN A 108 -16.00 4.08 -2.41
CA ASN A 108 -15.54 3.27 -1.27
C ASN A 108 -14.37 3.92 -0.51
N TYR A 109 -13.41 4.52 -1.23
CA TYR A 109 -12.31 5.23 -0.60
C TYR A 109 -12.80 6.47 0.15
N MET A 110 -13.72 7.23 -0.44
CA MET A 110 -14.32 8.40 0.22
C MET A 110 -15.12 8.00 1.45
N ASP A 111 -15.90 6.92 1.38
CA ASP A 111 -16.65 6.39 2.52
C ASP A 111 -15.71 5.97 3.64
N LYS A 112 -14.63 5.23 3.32
CA LYS A 112 -13.61 4.86 4.30
C LYS A 112 -12.87 6.06 4.88
N PHE A 113 -12.63 7.10 4.09
CA PHE A 113 -12.00 8.32 4.57
C PHE A 113 -12.92 9.06 5.56
N ASN A 114 -14.21 9.14 5.26
CA ASN A 114 -15.21 9.87 6.05
C ASN A 114 -15.64 9.14 7.33
N ASP A 115 -15.61 7.81 7.35
CA ASP A 115 -16.08 7.04 8.51
C ASP A 115 -15.13 7.12 9.72
N GLU A 116 -15.58 6.65 10.88
CA GLU A 116 -14.79 6.63 12.13
C GLU A 116 -13.95 5.35 12.31
N SER A 117 -13.90 4.48 11.28
CA SER A 117 -13.16 3.22 11.35
C SER A 117 -11.64 3.46 11.25
N ILE A 118 -10.81 2.46 11.55
CA ILE A 118 -9.36 2.59 11.46
C ILE A 118 -8.96 2.68 9.98
N LYS A 119 -8.10 3.64 9.63
CA LYS A 119 -7.47 3.75 8.31
C LYS A 119 -6.03 3.30 8.40
N ILE A 120 -5.63 2.40 7.49
CA ILE A 120 -4.22 2.05 7.31
C ILE A 120 -3.69 2.81 6.11
N LEU A 121 -2.78 3.74 6.35
CA LEU A 121 -2.20 4.59 5.31
C LEU A 121 -0.80 4.13 4.96
N ASP A 122 -0.45 4.30 3.69
CA ASP A 122 0.97 4.37 3.35
C ASP A 122 1.59 5.71 3.77
N VAL A 123 2.90 5.82 3.60
CA VAL A 123 3.64 7.00 4.03
C VAL A 123 3.27 8.26 3.25
N ASN A 124 2.61 8.16 2.09
CA ASN A 124 2.17 9.33 1.33
C ASN A 124 0.70 9.70 1.64
N GLY A 125 0.04 8.95 2.52
CA GLY A 125 -1.29 9.25 3.05
C GLY A 125 -2.43 8.57 2.33
N ASN A 126 -2.16 7.63 1.40
CA ASN A 126 -3.21 6.91 0.71
C ASN A 126 -3.68 5.70 1.53
N ILE A 127 -5.01 5.53 1.65
CA ILE A 127 -5.65 4.47 2.44
C ILE A 127 -5.55 3.12 1.71
N LEU A 128 -4.90 2.15 2.35
CA LEU A 128 -4.76 0.78 1.86
C LEU A 128 -6.02 -0.05 2.12
N ASN A 129 -6.66 0.09 3.29
CA ASN A 129 -7.84 -0.68 3.67
C ASN A 129 -9.17 -0.02 3.22
N ALA A 130 -9.15 0.68 2.07
CA ALA A 130 -10.28 1.44 1.53
C ALA A 130 -11.52 0.59 1.19
N ASN A 131 -11.33 -0.70 0.90
CA ASN A 131 -12.42 -1.61 0.55
C ASN A 131 -12.87 -2.51 1.72
N ASP A 132 -12.26 -2.33 2.90
CA ASP A 132 -12.64 -3.06 4.10
C ASP A 132 -13.54 -2.17 4.96
N PHE A 133 -14.84 -2.44 4.88
CA PHE A 133 -15.83 -1.84 5.76
C PHE A 133 -15.78 -2.53 7.13
N SER A 134 -15.95 -1.74 8.19
CA SER A 134 -15.93 -2.27 9.55
C SER A 134 -17.16 -3.14 9.83
N GLU A 135 -16.93 -4.32 10.39
CA GLU A 135 -17.90 -5.02 11.24
C GLU A 135 -18.16 -4.16 12.50
N ASP A 136 -19.19 -4.50 13.30
CA ASP A 136 -19.54 -3.78 14.54
C ASP A 136 -18.34 -3.51 15.46
N TYR A 137 -17.33 -4.40 15.46
CA TYR A 137 -16.04 -4.20 16.13
C TYR A 137 -14.86 -4.56 15.22
N GLN A 138 -13.89 -3.67 15.10
CA GLN A 138 -12.66 -3.97 14.35
C GLN A 138 -11.75 -4.89 15.15
N ASN A 139 -11.16 -5.88 14.47
CA ASN A 139 -10.20 -6.79 15.08
C ASN A 139 -8.76 -6.37 14.77
N ILE A 140 -8.04 -5.90 15.79
CA ILE A 140 -6.65 -5.40 15.67
C ILE A 140 -5.70 -6.49 15.20
N THR A 141 -5.85 -7.73 15.68
CA THR A 141 -4.98 -8.83 15.24
C THR A 141 -5.19 -9.17 13.77
N LYS A 142 -6.44 -9.15 13.28
CA LYS A 142 -6.74 -9.33 11.85
C LYS A 142 -6.19 -8.17 11.02
N LEU A 143 -6.33 -6.93 11.50
CA LEU A 143 -5.76 -5.75 10.84
C LEU A 143 -4.23 -5.86 10.72
N ILE A 144 -3.53 -6.20 11.80
CA ILE A 144 -2.08 -6.43 11.78
C ILE A 144 -1.70 -7.51 10.77
N LYS A 145 -2.33 -8.68 10.84
CA LYS A 145 -2.03 -9.81 9.94
C LYS A 145 -2.25 -9.47 8.46
N LYS A 146 -3.23 -8.61 8.15
CA LYS A 146 -3.58 -8.25 6.78
C LYS A 146 -2.79 -7.05 6.26
N TYR A 147 -2.54 -6.03 7.10
CA TYR A 147 -2.13 -4.69 6.66
C TYR A 147 -0.80 -4.19 7.23
N ALA A 148 -0.16 -4.88 8.19
CA ALA A 148 1.16 -4.49 8.70
C ALA A 148 2.27 -4.85 7.69
N LEU A 149 2.28 -4.14 6.56
CA LEU A 149 3.25 -4.34 5.49
C LEU A 149 4.61 -3.76 5.91
N ASN A 150 5.68 -4.54 5.69
CA ASN A 150 7.04 -3.99 5.70
C ASN A 150 7.27 -3.25 4.37
N THR A 151 7.47 -1.94 4.44
CA THR A 151 7.60 -1.06 3.27
C THR A 151 9.05 -0.83 2.82
N GLU A 152 10.02 -1.56 3.38
CA GLU A 152 11.45 -1.43 3.05
C GLU A 152 11.72 -1.56 1.55
N LEU A 153 11.07 -2.53 0.89
CA LEU A 153 11.19 -2.74 -0.56
C LEU A 153 10.55 -1.63 -1.39
N LEU A 154 9.66 -0.81 -0.83
CA LEU A 154 8.98 0.31 -1.48
C LEU A 154 9.67 1.66 -1.18
N LYS A 155 10.59 1.68 -0.21
CA LYS A 155 11.16 2.90 0.38
C LYS A 155 11.74 3.87 -0.66
N PRO A 156 12.53 3.44 -1.68
CA PRO A 156 13.07 4.35 -2.68
C PRO A 156 11.98 5.07 -3.48
N GLU A 157 10.97 4.34 -3.94
CA GLU A 157 9.87 4.89 -4.73
C GLU A 157 8.92 5.74 -3.88
N LEU A 158 8.68 5.36 -2.62
CA LEU A 158 7.93 6.17 -1.66
C LEU A 158 8.62 7.52 -1.40
N LEU A 159 9.95 7.50 -1.21
CA LEU A 159 10.76 8.71 -1.07
C LEU A 159 10.76 9.55 -2.35
N GLY A 160 10.89 8.92 -3.51
CA GLY A 160 10.88 9.58 -4.81
C GLY A 160 9.60 10.37 -5.03
N TYR A 161 8.44 9.72 -4.86
CA TYR A 161 7.13 10.37 -4.99
C TYR A 161 6.93 11.49 -3.97
N ARG A 162 7.38 11.32 -2.72
CA ARG A 162 7.27 12.38 -1.71
C ARG A 162 8.11 13.61 -2.04
N LYS A 163 9.33 13.41 -2.57
CA LYS A 163 10.25 14.50 -2.91
C LYS A 163 9.76 15.31 -4.09
N GLU A 164 9.24 14.63 -5.12
CA GLU A 164 8.79 15.25 -6.34
C GLU A 164 7.60 14.47 -6.90
N LYS A 165 6.45 15.13 -7.03
CA LYS A 165 5.23 14.52 -7.60
C LYS A 165 5.16 14.84 -9.08
N ASN A 166 5.52 13.87 -9.91
CA ASN A 166 5.47 13.95 -11.37
C ASN A 166 5.06 12.59 -11.94
N PHE A 167 4.96 12.49 -13.28
CA PHE A 167 4.60 11.24 -13.94
C PHE A 167 5.49 10.07 -13.49
N TYR A 168 6.81 10.24 -13.53
CA TYR A 168 7.77 9.16 -13.29
C TYR A 168 7.73 8.68 -11.84
N SER A 169 7.71 9.59 -10.88
CA SER A 169 7.70 9.23 -9.47
C SER A 169 6.40 8.49 -9.08
N ALA A 170 5.26 8.93 -9.63
CA ALA A 170 3.98 8.25 -9.45
C ALA A 170 3.93 6.89 -10.18
N TYR A 171 4.38 6.84 -11.43
CA TYR A 171 4.41 5.62 -12.25
C TYR A 171 5.29 4.54 -11.64
N TYR A 172 6.52 4.89 -11.22
CA TYR A 172 7.44 3.92 -10.63
C TYR A 172 6.92 3.42 -9.28
N LEU A 173 6.31 4.28 -8.46
CA LEU A 173 5.68 3.85 -7.22
C LEU A 173 4.49 2.91 -7.49
N ALA A 174 3.63 3.23 -8.47
CA ALA A 174 2.54 2.35 -8.89
C ALA A 174 3.06 0.98 -9.32
N SER A 175 4.11 0.96 -10.16
CA SER A 175 4.74 -0.26 -10.67
C SER A 175 5.36 -1.08 -9.53
N LYS A 176 6.00 -0.41 -8.57
CA LYS A 176 6.61 -1.05 -7.41
C LYS A 176 5.59 -1.69 -6.49
N TYR A 177 4.44 -1.05 -6.27
CA TYR A 177 3.35 -1.66 -5.54
C TYR A 177 2.80 -2.91 -6.24
N LEU A 178 2.73 -2.94 -7.56
CA LEU A 178 2.37 -4.17 -8.29
C LEU A 178 3.41 -5.27 -8.09
N ASP A 179 4.71 -4.93 -8.10
CA ASP A 179 5.77 -5.89 -7.83
C ASP A 179 5.69 -6.44 -6.40
N PHE A 180 5.41 -5.58 -5.43
CA PHE A 180 5.17 -5.97 -4.05
C PHE A 180 3.94 -6.89 -3.92
N ALA A 181 2.88 -6.63 -4.68
CA ALA A 181 1.65 -7.45 -4.70
C ALA A 181 1.89 -8.90 -5.16
N LEU A 182 2.96 -9.18 -5.92
CA LEU A 182 3.33 -10.54 -6.33
C LEU A 182 3.71 -11.42 -5.14
N PHE A 183 4.36 -10.84 -4.12
CA PHE A 183 4.80 -11.53 -2.92
C PHE A 183 3.75 -11.51 -1.80
N ALA A 184 2.73 -10.68 -1.95
CA ALA A 184 1.68 -10.53 -0.96
C ALA A 184 0.71 -11.73 -0.97
N SER A 185 0.12 -12.02 0.20
CA SER A 185 -0.90 -13.06 0.32
C SER A 185 -2.17 -12.72 -0.46
N PRO A 186 -2.94 -13.72 -0.93
CA PRO A 186 -4.11 -13.49 -1.79
C PRO A 186 -5.17 -12.56 -1.20
N ASN A 187 -5.30 -12.52 0.13
CA ASN A 187 -6.29 -11.70 0.84
C ASN A 187 -6.00 -10.19 0.85
N ILE A 188 -4.72 -9.78 0.80
CA ILE A 188 -4.31 -8.36 0.83
C ILE A 188 -3.94 -7.85 -0.57
N ARG A 189 -3.58 -8.75 -1.48
CA ARG A 189 -3.17 -8.42 -2.85
C ARG A 189 -4.13 -7.45 -3.57
N PRO A 190 -5.47 -7.61 -3.51
CA PRO A 190 -6.39 -6.65 -4.13
C PRO A 190 -6.26 -5.23 -3.56
N SER A 191 -6.04 -5.09 -2.26
CA SER A 191 -5.87 -3.79 -1.61
C SER A 191 -4.56 -3.12 -2.02
N ILE A 192 -3.46 -3.88 -2.12
CA ILE A 192 -2.17 -3.36 -2.61
C ILE A 192 -2.30 -2.90 -4.07
N ILE A 193 -3.01 -3.67 -4.90
CA ILE A 193 -3.31 -3.30 -6.28
C ILE A 193 -4.17 -2.04 -6.35
N ALA A 194 -5.17 -1.90 -5.48
CA ALA A 194 -5.99 -0.69 -5.41
C ALA A 194 -5.14 0.54 -5.04
N LEU A 195 -4.19 0.38 -4.12
CA LEU A 195 -3.23 1.43 -3.77
C LEU A 195 -2.28 1.77 -4.93
N SER A 196 -1.76 0.77 -5.64
CA SER A 196 -0.98 0.99 -6.88
C SER A 196 -1.77 1.82 -7.90
N ASN A 197 -3.07 1.51 -8.07
CA ASN A 197 -3.91 2.20 -9.02
C ASN A 197 -4.14 3.66 -8.68
N ILE A 198 -4.16 4.04 -7.40
CA ILE A 198 -4.21 5.45 -7.01
C ILE A 198 -3.01 6.21 -7.61
N TYR A 199 -1.81 5.67 -7.46
CA TYR A 199 -0.60 6.28 -8.02
C TYR A 199 -0.56 6.23 -9.55
N LEU A 200 -1.12 5.20 -10.16
CA LEU A 200 -1.19 5.10 -11.61
C LEU A 200 -2.14 6.13 -12.22
N GLU A 201 -3.29 6.39 -11.60
CA GLU A 201 -4.20 7.45 -12.04
C GLU A 201 -3.59 8.84 -11.83
N GLU A 202 -2.82 9.04 -10.74
CA GLU A 202 -2.05 10.28 -10.57
C GLU A 202 -0.98 10.45 -11.64
N ALA A 203 -0.23 9.39 -11.97
CA ALA A 203 0.74 9.41 -13.06
C ALA A 203 0.07 9.85 -14.36
N LYS A 204 -1.09 9.26 -14.72
CA LYS A 204 -1.87 9.66 -15.89
C LYS A 204 -2.26 11.13 -15.87
N SER A 205 -2.74 11.63 -14.73
CA SER A 205 -3.09 13.05 -14.59
C SER A 205 -1.89 13.99 -14.76
N PHE A 206 -0.69 13.57 -14.38
CA PHE A 206 0.54 14.33 -14.63
C PHE A 206 0.97 14.29 -16.09
N SER A 207 0.72 13.20 -16.83
CA SER A 207 1.01 13.16 -18.27
C SER A 207 0.09 14.09 -19.07
N GLU A 208 -1.18 14.21 -18.71
CA GLU A 208 -2.16 15.08 -19.39
C GLU A 208 -1.84 16.57 -19.27
N GLN A 209 -0.93 16.94 -18.36
CA GLN A 209 -0.46 18.32 -18.18
C GLN A 209 0.75 18.66 -19.09
N ASN A 210 1.31 17.67 -19.80
CA ASN A 210 2.43 17.87 -20.74
C ASN A 210 1.88 17.77 -22.17
N THR A 211 2.14 18.77 -23.02
CA THR A 211 1.53 18.90 -24.36
C THR A 211 2.35 18.28 -25.51
N ASP A 212 3.33 17.43 -25.21
CA ASP A 212 4.32 16.97 -26.19
C ASP A 212 4.15 15.47 -26.54
N GLU A 213 4.88 14.97 -27.54
CA GLU A 213 4.90 13.56 -28.00
C GLU A 213 5.07 12.55 -26.85
N ASP A 214 5.69 12.96 -25.74
CA ASP A 214 5.82 12.18 -24.52
C ASP A 214 4.46 11.78 -23.90
N GLU A 215 3.39 12.57 -24.05
CA GLU A 215 2.07 12.25 -23.48
C GLU A 215 1.55 10.89 -23.98
N ILE A 216 1.63 10.65 -25.29
CA ILE A 216 1.13 9.42 -25.93
C ILE A 216 1.92 8.21 -25.41
N VAL A 217 3.24 8.35 -25.35
CA VAL A 217 4.16 7.32 -24.86
C VAL A 217 3.86 6.97 -23.40
N LEU A 218 3.69 7.98 -22.55
CA LEU A 218 3.48 7.83 -21.11
C LEU A 218 2.08 7.29 -20.79
N LYS A 219 1.07 7.69 -21.56
CA LYS A 219 -0.30 7.16 -21.46
C LYS A 219 -0.34 5.68 -21.84
N GLN A 220 0.24 5.31 -22.98
CA GLN A 220 0.34 3.91 -23.40
C GLN A 220 1.08 3.08 -22.35
N ARG A 221 2.20 3.59 -21.81
CA ARG A 221 2.96 2.92 -20.76
C ARG A 221 2.14 2.69 -19.49
N SER A 222 1.32 3.66 -19.10
CA SER A 222 0.41 3.56 -17.96
C SER A 222 -0.69 2.52 -18.20
N ASP A 223 -1.23 2.46 -19.42
CA ASP A 223 -2.25 1.47 -19.79
C ASP A 223 -1.68 0.05 -19.83
N LEU A 224 -0.44 -0.13 -20.29
CA LEU A 224 0.25 -1.42 -20.23
C LEU A 224 0.48 -1.88 -18.78
N LEU A 225 0.83 -0.96 -17.89
CA LEU A 225 0.95 -1.27 -16.45
C LEU A 225 -0.41 -1.68 -15.86
N LYS A 226 -1.49 -1.01 -16.26
CA LYS A 226 -2.87 -1.38 -15.89
C LYS A 226 -3.27 -2.76 -16.43
N ILE A 227 -2.79 -3.14 -17.61
CA ILE A 227 -2.99 -4.50 -18.16
C ILE A 227 -2.21 -5.53 -17.32
N GLN A 228 -0.97 -5.22 -16.91
CA GLN A 228 -0.15 -6.10 -16.06
C GLN A 228 -0.89 -6.51 -14.78
N GLU A 229 -1.65 -5.60 -14.16
CA GLU A 229 -2.50 -5.89 -13.00
C GLU A 229 -3.35 -7.16 -13.19
N SER A 230 -3.92 -7.34 -14.39
CA SER A 230 -4.78 -8.49 -14.67
C SER A 230 -4.01 -9.81 -14.66
N LEU A 231 -2.70 -9.83 -14.95
CA LEU A 231 -1.86 -11.01 -14.77
C LEU A 231 -1.68 -11.35 -13.29
N ILE A 232 -1.49 -10.34 -12.45
CA ILE A 232 -1.32 -10.48 -10.99
C ILE A 232 -2.62 -10.97 -10.34
N LEU A 233 -3.77 -10.56 -10.88
CA LEU A 233 -5.10 -11.03 -10.50
C LEU A 233 -5.49 -12.39 -11.10
N LYS A 234 -4.54 -13.13 -11.68
CA LYS A 234 -4.74 -14.42 -12.33
C LYS A 234 -5.74 -14.42 -13.49
N ARG A 235 -5.70 -13.39 -14.35
CA ARG A 235 -6.63 -13.21 -15.50
C ARG A 235 -5.87 -13.08 -16.84
N PRO A 236 -5.05 -14.06 -17.24
CA PRO A 236 -4.24 -13.96 -18.45
C PRO A 236 -5.06 -13.88 -19.75
N ARG A 237 -6.24 -14.51 -19.83
CA ARG A 237 -7.14 -14.36 -20.99
C ARG A 237 -7.63 -12.92 -21.16
N LYS A 238 -7.88 -12.21 -20.05
CA LYS A 238 -8.30 -10.80 -20.08
C LYS A 238 -7.19 -9.92 -20.66
N VAL A 239 -5.93 -10.22 -20.29
CA VAL A 239 -4.73 -9.53 -20.78
C VAL A 239 -4.60 -9.68 -22.29
N LEU A 240 -4.66 -10.91 -22.82
CA LEU A 240 -4.63 -11.13 -24.28
C LEU A 240 -5.74 -10.38 -25.01
N ARG A 241 -6.95 -10.33 -24.45
CA ARG A 241 -8.07 -9.57 -25.03
C ARG A 241 -7.82 -8.06 -25.00
N GLN A 242 -7.17 -7.53 -23.97
CA GLN A 242 -6.82 -6.10 -23.90
C GLN A 242 -5.71 -5.76 -24.89
N LEU A 243 -4.66 -6.57 -24.96
CA LEU A 243 -3.53 -6.35 -25.89
C LEU A 243 -3.98 -6.40 -27.35
N LYS A 244 -4.85 -7.35 -27.73
CA LYS A 244 -5.41 -7.43 -29.09
C LYS A 244 -6.19 -6.20 -29.55
N LYS A 245 -6.64 -5.34 -28.63
CA LYS A 245 -7.33 -4.09 -28.96
C LYS A 245 -6.38 -2.94 -29.29
N ILE A 246 -5.09 -3.07 -28.94
CA ILE A 246 -4.07 -2.08 -29.27
C ILE A 246 -3.69 -2.30 -30.73
N LYS A 247 -3.80 -1.27 -31.56
CA LYS A 247 -3.44 -1.38 -32.99
C LYS A 247 -1.93 -1.35 -33.13
N ALA A 248 -1.38 -2.20 -34.01
CA ALA A 248 0.07 -2.36 -34.16
C ALA A 248 0.79 -1.06 -34.58
N ASP A 249 0.15 -0.25 -35.42
CA ASP A 249 0.63 1.06 -35.88
C ASP A 249 0.60 2.16 -34.80
N THR A 250 -0.06 1.90 -33.67
CA THR A 250 -0.14 2.84 -32.53
C THR A 250 0.80 2.47 -31.39
N ILE A 251 1.64 1.44 -31.56
CA ILE A 251 2.58 0.99 -30.53
C ILE A 251 3.81 1.89 -30.56
N GLU A 252 4.13 2.49 -29.42
CA GLU A 252 5.32 3.31 -29.28
C GLU A 252 6.55 2.43 -29.10
N ASN A 253 7.62 2.72 -29.84
CA ASN A 253 8.86 1.95 -29.84
C ASN A 253 9.41 1.70 -28.42
N SER A 254 9.30 2.71 -27.54
CA SER A 254 9.80 2.62 -26.16
C SER A 254 8.99 1.65 -25.26
N ASN A 255 7.83 1.20 -25.70
CA ASN A 255 6.91 0.33 -24.96
C ASN A 255 6.77 -1.08 -25.55
N GLU A 256 7.37 -1.37 -26.72
CA GLU A 256 7.31 -2.67 -27.38
C GLU A 256 7.76 -3.83 -26.47
N ASN A 257 8.86 -3.62 -25.73
CA ASN A 257 9.38 -4.61 -24.79
C ASN A 257 8.38 -4.93 -23.66
N PHE A 258 7.56 -3.96 -23.27
CA PHE A 258 6.54 -4.16 -22.24
C PHE A 258 5.36 -4.94 -22.80
N ILE A 259 4.94 -4.66 -24.04
CA ILE A 259 3.94 -5.45 -24.75
C ILE A 259 4.39 -6.89 -24.93
N ALA A 260 5.63 -7.10 -25.37
CA ALA A 260 6.21 -8.43 -25.52
C ALA A 260 6.23 -9.19 -24.19
N PHE A 261 6.61 -8.53 -23.10
CA PHE A 261 6.54 -9.09 -21.75
C PHE A 261 5.11 -9.52 -21.38
N LEU A 262 4.09 -8.68 -21.64
CA LEU A 262 2.70 -8.99 -21.32
C LEU A 262 2.16 -10.16 -22.14
N TYR A 263 2.43 -10.20 -23.45
CA TYR A 263 2.05 -11.34 -24.31
C TYR A 263 2.73 -12.63 -23.86
N TYR A 264 4.07 -12.61 -23.73
CA TYR A 264 4.84 -13.78 -23.29
C TYR A 264 4.29 -14.32 -21.96
N THR A 265 4.12 -13.46 -20.97
CA THR A 265 3.66 -13.86 -19.64
C THR A 265 2.24 -14.40 -19.67
N ALA A 266 1.33 -13.78 -20.45
CA ALA A 266 -0.05 -14.23 -20.57
C ALA A 266 -0.18 -15.59 -21.25
N TYR A 267 0.56 -15.82 -22.34
CA TYR A 267 0.57 -17.12 -23.03
C TYR A 267 1.18 -18.23 -22.17
N MET A 268 2.33 -17.97 -21.52
CA MET A 268 2.93 -18.94 -20.60
C MET A 268 2.02 -19.25 -19.40
N SER A 269 1.29 -18.26 -18.88
CA SER A 269 0.29 -18.47 -17.81
C SER A 269 -0.93 -19.28 -18.26
N LEU A 270 -1.07 -19.53 -19.57
CA LEU A 270 -2.09 -20.37 -20.18
C LEU A 270 -1.51 -21.66 -20.76
N GLU A 271 -0.24 -21.97 -20.46
CA GLU A 271 0.50 -23.13 -20.97
C GLU A 271 0.65 -23.15 -22.52
N ASP A 272 0.45 -22.01 -23.17
CA ASP A 272 0.55 -21.85 -24.63
C ASP A 272 1.97 -21.47 -25.04
N SER A 273 2.86 -22.48 -25.02
CA SER A 273 4.29 -22.29 -25.30
C SER A 273 4.58 -21.88 -26.75
N GLU A 274 3.74 -22.32 -27.70
CA GLU A 274 3.89 -22.00 -29.12
C GLU A 274 3.73 -20.50 -29.37
N ASN A 275 2.64 -19.90 -28.88
CA ASN A 275 2.45 -18.46 -29.01
C ASN A 275 3.39 -17.65 -28.12
N ALA A 276 3.83 -18.19 -26.98
CA ALA A 276 4.78 -17.51 -26.10
C ALA A 276 6.16 -17.34 -26.75
N GLU A 277 6.67 -18.34 -27.47
CA GLU A 277 8.02 -18.31 -28.04
C GLU A 277 8.18 -17.16 -29.06
N LEU A 278 7.10 -16.77 -29.74
CA LEU A 278 7.06 -15.62 -30.66
C LEU A 278 7.46 -14.28 -30.00
N TRP A 279 7.28 -14.16 -28.69
CA TRP A 279 7.52 -12.93 -27.93
C TRP A 279 8.79 -12.96 -27.09
N LYS A 280 9.27 -14.15 -26.73
CA LYS A 280 10.33 -14.37 -25.73
C LYS A 280 11.64 -13.66 -26.06
N SER A 281 12.05 -13.63 -27.34
CA SER A 281 13.28 -12.94 -27.77
C SER A 281 13.25 -11.42 -27.59
N LYS A 282 12.05 -10.84 -27.46
CA LYS A 282 11.80 -9.41 -27.23
C LYS A 282 11.66 -9.06 -25.74
N VAL A 283 11.73 -10.05 -24.84
CA VAL A 283 11.62 -9.84 -23.39
C VAL A 283 13.01 -9.73 -22.77
N SER A 284 13.27 -8.66 -22.03
CA SER A 284 14.53 -8.50 -21.31
C SER A 284 14.72 -9.55 -20.21
N LEU A 285 15.97 -9.87 -19.86
CA LEU A 285 16.28 -10.84 -18.79
C LEU A 285 15.63 -10.50 -17.44
N VAL A 286 15.56 -9.21 -17.09
CA VAL A 286 14.89 -8.74 -15.87
C VAL A 286 13.40 -9.04 -15.94
N ASN A 287 12.77 -8.76 -17.09
CA ASN A 287 11.36 -9.04 -17.31
C ASN A 287 11.06 -10.54 -17.36
N LEU A 288 11.98 -11.39 -17.81
CA LEU A 288 11.81 -12.85 -17.78
C LEU A 288 11.74 -13.38 -16.34
N LYS A 289 12.57 -12.86 -15.42
CA LYS A 289 12.48 -13.24 -13.99
C LYS A 289 11.12 -12.85 -13.40
N LYS A 290 10.66 -11.64 -13.69
CA LYS A 290 9.33 -11.16 -13.28
C LYS A 290 8.20 -11.99 -13.90
N ALA A 291 8.31 -12.33 -15.18
CA ALA A 291 7.35 -13.17 -15.89
C ALA A 291 7.23 -14.53 -15.21
N LYS A 292 8.36 -15.16 -14.85
CA LYS A 292 8.37 -16.45 -14.13
C LYS A 292 7.62 -16.38 -12.80
N LEU A 293 7.80 -15.30 -12.03
CA LEU A 293 7.05 -15.11 -10.77
C LEU A 293 5.53 -15.02 -11.03
N ILE A 294 5.13 -14.29 -12.07
CA ILE A 294 3.72 -14.14 -12.45
C ILE A 294 3.15 -15.47 -12.96
N ILE A 295 3.90 -16.21 -13.78
CA ILE A 295 3.48 -17.52 -14.31
C ILE A 295 3.25 -18.49 -13.15
N ASN A 296 4.21 -18.58 -12.22
CA ASN A 296 4.07 -19.41 -11.02
C ASN A 296 2.89 -19.00 -10.13
N LEU A 297 2.49 -17.73 -10.17
CA LEU A 297 1.29 -17.26 -9.48
C LEU A 297 0.01 -17.73 -10.18
N ASN A 298 0.04 -17.91 -11.51
CA ASN A 298 -1.12 -18.27 -12.33
C ASN A 298 -1.35 -19.78 -12.47
N THR A 299 -0.28 -20.57 -12.35
CA THR A 299 -0.29 -22.05 -12.28
C THR A 299 -0.57 -22.52 -10.86
#